data_AF-A0AAU8K7Q6-F1
#
_entry.id   AF-A0AAU8K7Q6-F1
#
_cell.length_a   1.000
_cell.length_b   1.000
_cell.length_c   1.000
_cell.angle_alpha   90.00
_cell.angle_beta   90.00
_cell.angle_gamma   90.00
#
_symmetry.space_group_name_H-M   'P 1'
#
loop_
_entity.id
_entity.type
_entity.pdbx_description
1 polymer ?
#
loop_
_entity_poly.entity_id
_entity_poly.type
_entity_poly.pdbx_seq_one_letter_code
_entity_poly.pdbx_strand_id
1 'polypeptide(L)'
;MSVNINVSLSVTGLTDQPQVERVVEELRELMGEEGISREVEVSRAGGTDGDLGVVAANGPFPLSISRFSQWQPHFEGMVAFTVREVAPQARIAIDWGYPDER
;
A
#
# COMPACT_ATOMS: atom_id res chain seq x y z
N MET A 1 -0.10 21.65 9.93
CA MET A 1 0.57 21.68 8.61
C MET A 1 0.35 20.34 7.97
N SER A 2 -0.27 20.33 6.80
CA SER A 2 -0.46 19.13 5.97
C SER A 2 0.61 19.09 4.88
N VAL A 3 0.91 17.90 4.38
CA VAL A 3 1.82 17.68 3.25
C VAL A 3 1.05 16.90 2.20
N ASN A 4 1.22 17.27 0.92
CA ASN A 4 0.70 16.47 -0.18
C ASN A 4 1.72 15.41 -0.56
N ILE A 5 1.28 14.16 -0.63
CA ILE A 5 2.14 13.01 -0.91
C ILE A 5 1.49 12.07 -1.92
N ASN A 6 2.32 11.45 -2.75
CA ASN A 6 1.97 10.27 -3.53
C ASN A 6 2.53 9.05 -2.80
N VAL A 7 1.80 7.94 -2.86
CA VAL A 7 2.21 6.67 -2.26
C VAL A 7 2.05 5.56 -3.29
N SER A 8 3.08 4.74 -3.41
CA SER A 8 3.00 3.47 -4.12
C SER A 8 3.51 2.37 -3.20
N LEU A 9 2.77 1.30 -3.11
CA LEU A 9 3.07 0.10 -2.34
C LEU A 9 3.08 -1.07 -3.33
N SER A 10 4.10 -1.92 -3.21
CA SER A 10 4.14 -3.22 -3.88
C SER A 10 4.41 -4.34 -2.89
N VAL A 11 3.67 -5.43 -3.05
CA VAL A 11 3.85 -6.68 -2.32
C VAL A 11 4.16 -7.78 -3.32
N THR A 12 5.27 -8.47 -3.09
CA THR A 12 5.78 -9.55 -3.95
C THR A 12 6.17 -10.79 -3.12
N GLY A 13 6.41 -11.92 -3.78
CA GLY A 13 6.74 -13.17 -3.09
C GLY A 13 5.51 -13.87 -2.49
N LEU A 14 4.34 -13.65 -3.08
CA LEU A 14 3.10 -14.37 -2.74
C LEU A 14 3.10 -15.73 -3.44
N THR A 15 2.59 -16.75 -2.76
CA THR A 15 2.74 -18.16 -3.19
C THR A 15 1.60 -18.67 -4.06
N ASP A 16 0.40 -18.13 -3.87
CA ASP A 16 -0.81 -18.61 -4.54
C ASP A 16 -1.88 -17.51 -4.63
N GLN A 17 -2.87 -17.74 -5.50
CA GLN A 17 -3.95 -16.79 -5.74
C GLN A 17 -4.76 -16.49 -4.46
N PRO A 18 -5.14 -17.47 -3.62
CA PRO A 18 -5.81 -17.19 -2.34
C PRO A 18 -5.03 -16.22 -1.43
N GLN A 19 -3.71 -16.35 -1.35
CA GLN A 19 -2.87 -15.43 -0.59
C GLN A 19 -2.90 -14.01 -1.19
N VAL A 20 -2.88 -13.88 -2.52
CA VAL A 20 -3.05 -12.58 -3.20
C VAL A 20 -4.38 -11.95 -2.84
N GLU A 21 -5.49 -12.69 -2.96
CA GLU A 21 -6.82 -12.17 -2.63
C GLU A 21 -6.88 -11.69 -1.19
N ARG A 22 -6.33 -12.49 -0.27
CA ARG A 22 -6.34 -12.17 1.15
C ARG A 22 -5.53 -10.90 1.44
N VAL A 23 -4.35 -10.74 0.85
CA VAL A 23 -3.56 -9.50 0.98
C VAL A 23 -4.31 -8.30 0.39
N VAL A 24 -5.01 -8.46 -0.73
CA VAL A 24 -5.82 -7.37 -1.31
C VAL A 24 -6.96 -6.96 -0.37
N GLU A 25 -7.69 -7.92 0.20
CA GLU A 25 -8.78 -7.64 1.15
C GLU A 25 -8.27 -6.87 2.37
N GLU A 26 -7.23 -7.39 3.01
CA GLU A 26 -6.64 -6.81 4.22
C GLU A 26 -6.07 -5.41 3.98
N LEU A 27 -5.39 -5.19 2.85
CA LEU A 27 -4.91 -3.85 2.50
C LEU A 27 -6.05 -2.88 2.19
N ARG A 28 -7.15 -3.34 1.58
CA ARG A 28 -8.33 -2.48 1.35
C ARG A 28 -9.01 -2.08 2.64
N GLU A 29 -9.10 -3.01 3.60
CA GLU A 29 -9.59 -2.72 4.94
C GLU A 29 -8.71 -1.68 5.62
N LEU A 30 -7.38 -1.87 5.61
CA LEU A 30 -6.43 -0.90 6.13
C LEU A 30 -6.55 0.49 5.47
N MET A 31 -6.68 0.57 4.14
CA MET A 31 -6.92 1.86 3.47
C MET A 31 -8.23 2.51 3.93
N GLY A 32 -9.24 1.69 4.26
CA GLY A 32 -10.52 2.15 4.81
C GLY A 32 -10.38 2.71 6.23
N GLU A 33 -9.63 2.02 7.10
CA GLU A 33 -9.33 2.46 8.46
C GLU A 33 -8.52 3.76 8.50
N GLU A 34 -7.54 3.88 7.60
CA GLU A 34 -6.73 5.08 7.40
C GLU A 34 -7.52 6.21 6.68
N GLY A 35 -8.73 5.92 6.18
CA GLY A 35 -9.60 6.89 5.53
C GLY A 35 -9.12 7.36 4.15
N ILE A 36 -8.28 6.55 3.48
CA ILE A 36 -7.65 6.86 2.18
C ILE A 36 -8.09 5.93 1.04
N SER A 37 -9.13 5.12 1.25
CA SER A 37 -9.62 4.13 0.28
C SER A 37 -10.21 4.73 -1.00
N ARG A 38 -10.49 6.05 -1.03
CA ARG A 38 -10.94 6.75 -2.24
C ARG A 38 -9.78 7.23 -3.10
N GLU A 39 -8.65 7.48 -2.48
CA GLU A 39 -7.46 8.05 -3.10
C GLU A 39 -6.44 6.96 -3.44
N VAL A 40 -6.38 5.87 -2.67
CA VAL A 40 -5.47 4.74 -2.88
C VAL A 40 -6.24 3.51 -3.35
N GLU A 41 -5.97 3.09 -4.57
CA GLU A 41 -6.55 1.87 -5.14
C GLU A 41 -5.63 0.68 -4.88
N VAL A 42 -6.18 -0.40 -4.33
CA VAL A 42 -5.47 -1.68 -4.15
C VAL A 42 -5.93 -2.66 -5.24
N SER A 43 -4.97 -3.17 -5.99
CA SER A 43 -5.18 -4.08 -7.11
C SER A 43 -4.14 -5.22 -7.13
N ARG A 44 -4.47 -6.31 -7.80
CA ARG A 44 -3.53 -7.42 -8.01
C ARG A 44 -2.47 -6.98 -9.00
N ALA A 45 -1.21 -7.28 -8.72
CA ALA A 45 -0.14 -7.15 -9.70
C ALA A 45 -0.16 -8.40 -10.59
N GLY A 46 -0.38 -8.23 -11.89
CA GLY A 46 -0.29 -9.31 -12.87
C GLY A 46 0.98 -9.15 -13.70
N GLY A 47 1.96 -10.02 -13.50
CA GLY A 47 3.13 -10.15 -14.37
C GLY A 47 2.95 -11.28 -15.40
N THR A 48 3.50 -11.10 -16.60
CA THR A 48 3.52 -12.09 -17.69
C THR A 48 4.22 -13.42 -17.32
N ASP A 49 4.98 -13.46 -16.22
CA ASP A 49 5.80 -14.59 -15.79
C ASP A 49 5.24 -15.35 -14.56
N GLY A 50 3.97 -15.15 -14.20
CA GLY A 50 3.36 -15.86 -13.08
C GLY A 50 3.72 -15.31 -11.70
N ASP A 51 4.36 -14.14 -11.64
CA ASP A 51 4.59 -13.43 -10.37
C ASP A 51 3.26 -12.95 -9.79
N LEU A 52 2.93 -13.51 -8.64
CA LEU A 52 1.77 -13.16 -7.83
C LEU A 52 2.15 -11.99 -6.90
N GLY A 53 1.46 -10.87 -7.06
CA GLY A 53 1.71 -9.68 -6.26
C GLY A 53 0.48 -8.81 -6.06
N VAL A 54 0.66 -7.77 -5.27
CA VAL A 54 -0.36 -6.73 -5.00
C VAL A 54 0.31 -5.37 -5.15
N VAL A 55 -0.40 -4.43 -5.78
CA VAL A 55 0.02 -3.02 -5.85
C VAL A 55 -1.09 -2.16 -5.28
N ALA A 56 -0.71 -1.21 -4.44
CA ALA A 56 -1.57 -0.11 -4.04
C ALA A 56 -0.93 1.20 -4.46
N ALA A 57 -1.66 2.07 -5.12
CA ALA A 57 -1.12 3.36 -5.53
C ALA A 57 -2.19 4.43 -5.45
N ASN A 58 -1.77 5.66 -5.18
CA ASN A 58 -2.69 6.78 -5.27
C ASN A 58 -3.11 7.03 -6.72
N GLY A 59 -4.36 7.46 -6.89
CA GLY A 59 -4.90 7.92 -8.16
C GLY A 59 -4.27 9.24 -8.62
N PRO A 60 -4.90 9.98 -9.55
CA PRO A 60 -4.33 11.20 -10.13
C PRO A 60 -4.17 12.36 -9.12
N PHE A 61 -4.73 12.24 -7.92
CA PHE A 61 -4.67 13.26 -6.87
C PHE A 61 -3.78 12.78 -5.71
N PRO A 62 -2.91 13.65 -5.16
CA PRO A 62 -2.11 13.33 -4.00
C PRO A 62 -2.95 13.26 -2.73
N LEU A 63 -2.46 12.52 -1.74
CA LEU A 63 -3.01 12.47 -0.39
C LEU A 63 -2.60 13.72 0.38
N SER A 64 -3.54 14.37 1.08
CA SER A 64 -3.20 15.48 2.00
C SER A 64 -3.17 14.98 3.44
N ILE A 65 -1.97 14.78 3.98
CA ILE A 65 -1.77 14.16 5.29
C ILE A 65 -1.32 15.20 6.32
N SER A 66 -2.04 15.29 7.44
CA SER A 66 -1.60 16.05 8.60
C SER A 66 -0.63 15.24 9.46
N ARG A 67 0.40 15.90 10.00
CA ARG A 67 1.43 15.25 10.85
C ARG A 67 2.10 14.06 10.15
N PHE A 68 2.45 14.22 8.88
CA PHE A 68 3.04 13.16 8.05
C PHE A 68 4.22 12.42 8.72
N SER A 69 5.10 13.13 9.43
CA SER A 69 6.24 12.50 10.13
C SER A 69 5.85 11.52 11.25
N GLN A 70 4.63 11.61 11.77
CA GLN A 70 4.07 10.65 12.73
C GLN A 70 3.25 9.57 12.02
N TRP A 71 2.51 9.99 11.00
CA TRP A 71 1.62 9.11 10.25
C TRP A 71 2.39 8.09 9.39
N GLN A 72 3.44 8.52 8.67
CA GLN A 72 4.24 7.67 7.79
C GLN A 72 4.78 6.41 8.49
N PRO A 73 5.54 6.50 9.60
CA PRO A 73 6.07 5.29 10.25
C PRO A 73 4.96 4.41 10.86
N HIS A 74 3.84 4.99 11.28
CA HIS A 74 2.67 4.23 11.73
C HIS A 74 2.07 3.41 10.57
N PHE A 75 1.80 4.07 9.44
CA PHE A 75 1.25 3.46 8.24
C PHE A 75 2.16 2.36 7.70
N GLU A 76 3.47 2.60 7.57
CA GLU A 76 4.44 1.59 7.15
C GLU A 76 4.44 0.37 8.10
N GLY A 77 4.33 0.60 9.40
CA GLY A 77 4.21 -0.45 10.41
C GLY A 77 2.93 -1.28 10.27
N MET A 78 1.79 -0.63 10.07
CA MET A 78 0.50 -1.28 9.86
C MET A 78 0.50 -2.11 8.58
N VAL A 79 0.95 -1.55 7.45
CA VAL A 79 1.09 -2.30 6.19
C VAL A 79 1.99 -3.53 6.38
N ALA A 80 3.13 -3.37 7.05
CA ALA A 80 4.05 -4.48 7.29
C ALA A 80 3.43 -5.58 8.17
N PHE A 81 2.69 -5.20 9.21
CA PHE A 81 1.99 -6.13 10.09
C PHE A 81 0.90 -6.89 9.30
N THR A 82 -0.03 -6.17 8.68
CA THR A 82 -1.17 -6.70 7.92
C THR A 82 -0.73 -7.67 6.83
N VAL A 83 0.27 -7.32 6.02
CA VAL A 83 0.75 -8.20 4.95
C VAL A 83 1.44 -9.45 5.52
N ARG A 84 2.22 -9.31 6.60
CA ARG A 84 2.96 -10.45 7.17
C ARG A 84 2.09 -11.42 7.95
N GLU A 85 0.93 -10.99 8.46
CA GLU A 85 -0.05 -11.93 9.04
C GLU A 85 -0.56 -12.94 8.01
N VAL A 86 -0.67 -12.53 6.75
CA VAL A 86 -1.16 -13.36 5.64
C VAL A 86 -0.01 -14.06 4.90
N ALA A 87 1.09 -13.34 4.67
CA ALA A 87 2.22 -13.77 3.87
C ALA A 87 3.54 -13.37 4.57
N PRO A 88 4.00 -14.15 5.57
CA PRO A 88 5.20 -13.83 6.33
C PRO A 88 6.47 -13.69 5.46
N GLN A 89 6.51 -14.39 4.33
CA GLN A 89 7.61 -14.38 3.37
C GLN A 89 7.56 -13.24 2.36
N ALA A 90 6.47 -12.47 2.32
CA ALA A 90 6.28 -11.42 1.32
C ALA A 90 7.30 -10.29 1.49
N ARG A 91 7.72 -9.72 0.37
CA ARG A 91 8.52 -8.50 0.33
C ARG A 91 7.61 -7.33 0.06
N ILE A 92 7.80 -6.28 0.86
CA ILE A 92 6.99 -5.06 0.86
C ILE A 92 7.92 -3.91 0.50
N ALA A 93 7.55 -3.13 -0.50
CA ALA A 93 8.24 -1.89 -0.85
C ALA A 93 7.22 -0.75 -0.90
N ILE A 94 7.53 0.36 -0.24
CA ILE A 94 6.71 1.56 -0.18
C ILE A 94 7.56 2.73 -0.68
N ASP A 95 7.05 3.42 -1.69
CA ASP A 95 7.67 4.58 -2.32
C ASP A 95 6.81 5.83 -2.09
N TRP A 96 7.46 6.90 -1.64
CA TRP A 96 6.81 8.19 -1.36
C TRP A 96 7.24 9.25 -2.38
N GLY A 97 6.27 9.96 -2.93
CA GLY A 97 6.51 11.11 -3.80
C GLY A 97 6.03 12.42 -3.16
N TYR A 98 6.79 13.49 -3.32
CA TYR A 98 6.49 14.81 -2.76
C TYR A 98 6.20 15.82 -3.90
N PRO A 99 4.96 15.89 -4.41
CA PRO A 99 4.61 16.74 -5.55
C PRO A 99 4.86 18.23 -5.31
N ASP A 100 4.83 18.69 -4.05
CA ASP A 100 5.00 20.10 -3.70
C ASP A 100 6.48 20.54 -3.63
N GLU A 101 7.44 19.61 -3.61
CA GLU A 101 8.88 19.91 -3.53
C GLU A 101 9.54 20.14 -4.91
N ARG A 102 8.72 20.46 -5.92
CA ARG A 102 9.17 20.73 -7.31
C ARG A 102 9.34 22.21 -7.64
#